data_AF-A0A1M2VPB7-F1
#
_entry.id   AF-A0A1M2VPB7-F1
#
_cell.length_a   1.000
_cell.length_b   1.000
_cell.length_c   1.000
_cell.angle_alpha   90.00
_cell.angle_beta   90.00
_cell.angle_gamma   90.00
#
_symmetry.space_group_name_H-M   'P 1'
#
loop_
_entity.id
_entity.type
_entity.pdbx_description
1 polymer ?
#
loop_
_entity_poly.entity_id
_entity_poly.type
_entity_poly.pdbx_seq_one_letter_code
_entity_poly.pdbx_strand_id
1 'polypeptide(L)'
;MKSGKVAGKDYCVIDVRDDDYIGGHIKGAQNAPSNQFYVQVNDLVQKTKNIYAEARDQLEGDGEDIPHQVLVLRGGFTDFQAKYRKDPELVENWSKQVWGHPEWL
;
A
#
# COMPACT_ATOMS: atom_id res chain seq x y z
N MET A 1 -7.91 -17.15 3.35
CA MET A 1 -8.33 -16.49 4.61
C MET A 1 -7.78 -15.07 4.58
N LYS A 2 -8.61 -14.05 4.86
CA LYS A 2 -8.14 -12.66 5.00
C LYS A 2 -7.47 -12.51 6.39
N SER A 3 -6.46 -11.65 6.49
CA SER A 3 -5.81 -11.32 7.76
C SER A 3 -6.81 -10.60 8.68
N GLY A 4 -6.62 -10.70 10.01
CA GLY A 4 -7.33 -9.86 10.98
C GLY A 4 -6.76 -8.44 11.11
N LYS A 5 -5.64 -8.15 10.41
CA LYS A 5 -5.00 -6.82 10.42
C LYS A 5 -5.83 -5.79 9.64
N VAL A 6 -5.88 -4.57 10.15
CA VAL A 6 -6.64 -3.44 9.63
C VAL A 6 -5.71 -2.43 8.95
N ALA A 7 -5.99 -2.11 7.68
CA ALA A 7 -5.25 -1.09 6.93
C ALA A 7 -5.44 0.30 7.54
N GLY A 8 -4.38 1.11 7.55
CA GLY A 8 -4.38 2.44 8.18
C GLY A 8 -4.20 2.41 9.71
N LYS A 9 -4.20 1.21 10.32
CA LYS A 9 -3.99 1.02 11.76
C LYS A 9 -2.82 0.06 12.02
N ASP A 10 -2.93 -1.18 11.54
CA ASP A 10 -1.92 -2.21 11.77
C ASP A 10 -0.86 -2.25 10.66
N TYR A 11 -1.17 -1.68 9.49
CA TYR A 11 -0.26 -1.56 8.36
C TYR A 11 -0.69 -0.45 7.40
N CYS A 12 0.25 0.02 6.58
CA CYS A 12 -0.03 0.81 5.39
C CYS A 12 0.61 0.18 4.16
N VAL A 13 0.03 0.46 2.99
CA VAL A 13 0.60 0.09 1.69
C VAL A 13 1.08 1.38 1.05
N ILE A 14 2.38 1.43 0.70
CA ILE A 14 2.98 2.55 -0.02
C ILE A 14 3.21 2.10 -1.46
N ASP A 15 2.52 2.73 -2.40
CA ASP A 15 2.65 2.46 -3.82
C ASP A 15 3.63 3.47 -4.43
N VAL A 16 4.83 3.01 -4.71
CA VAL A 16 5.96 3.83 -5.16
C VAL A 16 6.07 3.94 -6.68
N ARG A 17 5.08 3.43 -7.41
CA ARG A 17 5.02 3.55 -8.87
C ARG A 17 4.92 5.00 -9.30
N ASP A 18 5.53 5.29 -10.44
CA ASP A 18 5.54 6.61 -11.04
C ASP A 18 4.40 6.67 -12.08
N ASP A 19 4.72 6.85 -13.36
CA ASP A 19 3.73 6.93 -14.44
C ASP A 19 2.96 5.60 -14.64
N ASP A 20 3.54 4.48 -14.20
CA ASP A 20 2.95 3.14 -14.24
C ASP A 20 1.98 2.86 -13.06
N TYR A 21 1.66 3.88 -12.24
CA TYR A 21 0.58 3.82 -11.26
C TYR A 21 -0.80 3.70 -11.91
N ILE A 22 -0.94 4.25 -13.13
CA ILE A 22 -2.20 4.23 -13.87
C ILE A 22 -2.70 2.80 -14.15
N GLY A 23 -4.02 2.63 -14.16
CA GLY A 23 -4.66 1.35 -14.47
C GLY A 23 -5.07 0.51 -13.25
N GLY A 24 -4.83 1.01 -12.05
CA GLY A 24 -5.35 0.46 -10.81
C GLY A 24 -4.30 0.39 -9.72
N HIS A 25 -4.75 0.23 -8.48
CA HIS A 25 -3.87 0.08 -7.33
C HIS A 25 -4.55 -0.74 -6.22
N ILE A 26 -3.76 -1.13 -5.22
CA ILE A 26 -4.26 -1.80 -4.02
C ILE A 26 -5.17 -0.82 -3.28
N LYS A 27 -6.32 -1.33 -2.80
CA LYS A 27 -7.31 -0.54 -2.07
C LYS A 27 -6.67 0.17 -0.87
N GLY A 28 -6.78 1.49 -0.83
CA GLY A 28 -6.27 2.31 0.29
C GLY A 28 -4.75 2.47 0.33
N ALA A 29 -4.04 2.10 -0.74
CA ALA A 29 -2.61 2.38 -0.85
C ALA A 29 -2.35 3.89 -0.96
N GLN A 30 -1.28 4.37 -0.30
CA GLN A 30 -0.80 5.73 -0.46
C GLN A 30 0.12 5.78 -1.68
N ASN A 31 -0.24 6.56 -2.69
CA ASN A 31 0.66 6.82 -3.81
C ASN A 31 1.77 7.77 -3.35
N ALA A 32 3.01 7.30 -3.45
CA ALA A 32 4.22 8.06 -3.13
C ALA A 32 5.28 7.77 -4.20
N PRO A 33 5.14 8.38 -5.40
CA PRO A 33 6.01 8.11 -6.55
C PRO A 33 7.48 8.22 -6.18
N SER A 34 8.26 7.21 -6.56
CA SER A 34 9.67 7.13 -6.22
C SER A 34 10.48 8.30 -6.78
N ASN A 35 10.09 8.83 -7.94
CA ASN A 35 10.74 9.99 -8.57
C ASN A 35 10.58 11.29 -7.76
N GLN A 36 9.64 11.34 -6.81
CA GLN A 36 9.38 12.48 -5.92
C GLN A 36 9.92 12.28 -4.50
N PHE A 37 10.63 11.17 -4.25
CA PHE A 37 11.07 10.78 -2.90
C PHE A 37 11.78 11.90 -2.14
N TYR A 38 12.79 12.53 -2.74
CA TYR A 38 13.58 13.58 -2.06
C TYR A 38 12.76 14.80 -1.66
N VAL A 39 11.65 15.07 -2.34
CA VAL A 39 10.78 16.21 -2.08
C VAL A 39 9.70 15.85 -1.07
N GLN A 40 9.19 14.62 -1.11
CA GLN A 40 8.00 14.20 -0.35
C GLN A 40 8.28 13.26 0.82
N VAL A 41 9.54 12.86 1.05
CA VAL A 41 9.88 11.91 2.13
C VAL A 41 9.40 12.40 3.49
N ASN A 42 9.50 13.70 3.77
CA ASN A 42 9.03 14.27 5.04
C ASN A 42 7.51 14.11 5.18
N ASP A 43 6.75 14.39 4.14
CA ASP A 43 5.29 14.24 4.14
C ASP A 43 4.88 12.78 4.29
N LEU A 44 5.58 11.86 3.60
CA LEU A 44 5.36 10.42 3.72
C LEU A 44 5.63 9.93 5.15
N VAL A 45 6.71 10.40 5.78
CA VAL A 45 7.01 10.09 7.18
C VAL A 45 5.90 10.61 8.09
N GLN A 46 5.40 11.84 7.89
CA GLN A 46 4.30 12.37 8.72
C GLN A 46 2.99 11.58 8.54
N LYS A 47 2.64 11.21 7.31
CA LYS A 47 1.44 10.40 7.03
C LYS A 47 1.49 9.02 7.67
N THR A 48 2.67 8.41 7.72
CA THR A 48 2.87 7.07 8.29
C THR A 48 3.05 7.09 9.81
N LYS A 49 3.50 8.21 10.39
CA LYS A 49 3.62 8.40 11.85
C LYS A 49 2.29 8.31 12.61
N ASN A 50 1.18 8.74 12.02
CA ASN A 50 -0.11 8.71 12.72
C ASN A 50 -0.63 7.28 12.95
N ILE A 51 -0.38 6.40 11.98
CA ILE A 51 -0.67 4.96 12.08
C ILE A 51 0.13 4.35 13.25
N TYR A 52 1.38 4.79 13.39
CA TYR A 52 2.25 4.39 14.48
C TYR A 52 1.81 4.94 15.84
N ALA A 53 1.38 6.20 15.93
CA ALA A 53 0.92 6.79 17.19
C ALA A 53 -0.31 6.05 17.75
N GLU A 54 -1.32 5.79 16.92
CA GLU A 54 -2.51 5.03 17.34
C GLU A 54 -2.18 3.57 17.69
N ALA A 55 -1.25 2.94 16.97
CA ALA A 55 -0.79 1.59 17.28
C ALA A 55 0.04 1.53 18.57
N ARG A 56 0.86 2.57 18.85
CA ARG A 56 1.63 2.71 20.09
C ARG A 56 0.73 2.90 21.29
N ASP A 57 -0.25 3.79 21.19
CA ASP A 57 -1.15 4.10 22.31
C ASP A 57 -2.00 2.88 22.71
N GLN A 58 -2.28 1.98 21.77
CA GLN A 58 -2.97 0.70 22.05
C GLN A 58 -2.06 -0.39 22.61
N LEU A 59 -0.74 -0.25 22.47
CA LEU A 59 0.27 -1.13 23.05
C LEU A 59 0.81 -0.47 24.32
N GLU A 60 -0.02 -0.43 25.38
CA GLU A 60 0.27 0.13 26.72
C GLU A 60 1.45 -0.56 27.47
N GLY A 61 2.65 -0.63 26.86
CA GLY A 61 3.83 -1.28 27.42
C GLY A 61 5.06 -0.39 27.34
N ASP A 62 5.39 0.26 28.45
CA ASP A 62 6.74 0.54 28.95
C ASP A 62 7.68 1.43 28.11
N GLY A 63 7.17 2.13 27.08
CA GLY A 63 7.98 3.09 26.34
C GLY A 63 9.05 2.47 25.44
N GLU A 64 8.98 1.17 25.17
CA GLU A 64 9.83 0.54 24.16
C GLU A 64 9.43 0.97 22.74
N ASP A 65 10.43 1.11 21.88
CA ASP A 65 10.20 1.40 20.47
C ASP A 65 9.70 0.14 19.76
N ILE A 66 8.44 0.14 19.30
CA ILE A 66 7.87 -0.99 18.58
C ILE A 66 8.60 -1.19 17.24
N PRO A 67 9.18 -2.37 16.97
CA PRO A 67 9.93 -2.61 15.75
C PRO A 67 9.09 -2.37 14.49
N HIS A 68 9.63 -1.61 13.55
CA HIS A 68 9.02 -1.41 12.23
C HIS A 68 9.49 -2.46 11.25
N GLN A 69 8.52 -3.09 10.59
CA GLN A 69 8.78 -4.02 9.51
C GLN A 69 8.41 -3.36 8.19
N VAL A 70 9.41 -3.16 7.34
CA VAL A 70 9.21 -2.79 5.94
C VAL A 70 9.20 -4.07 5.13
N LEU A 71 8.11 -4.30 4.40
CA LEU A 71 7.94 -5.48 3.55
C LEU A 71 7.78 -5.04 2.09
N VAL A 72 8.26 -5.88 1.18
CA VAL A 72 8.10 -5.69 -0.26
C VAL A 72 7.10 -6.70 -0.79
N LEU A 73 6.07 -6.23 -1.48
CA LEU A 73 5.13 -7.10 -2.19
C LEU A 73 5.80 -7.68 -3.44
N ARG A 74 6.23 -8.93 -3.36
CA ARG A 74 6.81 -9.64 -4.51
C ARG A 74 5.78 -9.73 -5.63
N GLY A 75 6.23 -9.50 -6.87
CA GLY A 75 5.36 -9.44 -8.06
C GLY A 75 4.66 -8.10 -8.26
N GLY A 76 4.73 -7.19 -7.27
CA GLY A 76 4.16 -5.86 -7.35
C GLY A 76 2.66 -5.87 -7.64
N PHE A 77 2.17 -4.78 -8.25
CA PHE A 77 0.76 -4.66 -8.59
C PHE A 77 0.37 -5.55 -9.79
N THR A 78 1.30 -5.85 -10.70
CA THR A 78 1.08 -6.74 -11.86
C THR A 78 0.50 -8.08 -11.44
N ASP A 79 1.17 -8.77 -10.51
CA ASP A 79 0.73 -10.08 -10.02
C ASP A 79 -0.50 -9.94 -9.11
N PHE A 80 -0.54 -8.88 -8.31
CA PHE A 80 -1.64 -8.64 -7.38
C PHE A 80 -2.97 -8.45 -8.13
N GLN A 81 -2.99 -7.60 -9.16
CA GLN A 81 -4.20 -7.35 -9.95
C GLN A 81 -4.61 -8.61 -10.74
N ALA A 82 -3.66 -9.37 -11.28
CA ALA A 82 -3.97 -10.59 -12.02
C ALA A 82 -4.78 -11.57 -11.16
N LYS A 83 -4.43 -11.66 -9.87
CA LYS A 83 -5.10 -12.53 -8.89
C LYS A 83 -6.38 -11.93 -8.30
N TYR A 84 -6.39 -10.64 -7.98
CA TYR A 84 -7.42 -10.02 -7.14
C TYR A 84 -8.26 -8.93 -7.80
N ARG A 85 -8.08 -8.60 -9.08
CA ARG A 85 -8.84 -7.54 -9.79
C ARG A 85 -10.37 -7.62 -9.70
N LYS A 86 -10.91 -8.80 -9.39
CA LYS A 86 -12.36 -9.03 -9.25
C LYS A 86 -12.88 -8.75 -7.83
N ASP A 87 -11.99 -8.54 -6.85
CA ASP A 87 -12.33 -8.21 -5.46
C ASP A 87 -12.19 -6.69 -5.23
N PRO A 88 -13.31 -5.94 -5.18
CA PRO A 88 -13.28 -4.48 -4.99
C PRO A 88 -12.84 -4.07 -3.57
N GLU A 89 -12.75 -5.01 -2.62
CA GLU A 89 -12.17 -4.75 -1.30
C GLU A 89 -10.64 -4.76 -1.33
N LEU A 90 -10.02 -5.26 -2.42
CA LEU A 90 -8.57 -5.39 -2.56
C LEU A 90 -7.99 -4.53 -3.67
N VAL A 91 -8.73 -4.31 -4.75
CA VAL A 91 -8.28 -3.52 -5.91
C VAL A 91 -9.29 -2.41 -6.19
N GLU A 92 -8.80 -1.20 -6.42
CA GLU A 92 -9.63 -0.07 -6.87
C GLU A 92 -9.07 0.55 -8.15
N ASN A 93 -9.93 1.26 -8.88
CA ASN A 93 -9.61 1.94 -10.14
C ASN A 93 -8.98 1.04 -11.22
N TRP A 94 -9.29 -0.26 -11.22
CA TRP A 94 -8.77 -1.19 -12.22
C TRP A 94 -9.26 -0.84 -13.63
N SER A 95 -8.33 -0.70 -14.56
CA SER A 95 -8.65 -0.33 -15.94
C SER A 95 -8.52 -1.51 -16.89
N LYS A 96 -9.63 -1.89 -17.52
CA LYS A 96 -9.63 -2.86 -18.63
C LYS A 96 -8.83 -2.35 -19.83
N GLN A 97 -8.72 -1.04 -20.02
CA GLN A 97 -7.93 -0.49 -21.12
C GLN A 97 -6.44 -0.73 -20.93
N VAL A 98 -5.95 -0.62 -19.68
CA VAL A 98 -4.54 -0.85 -19.36
C VAL A 98 -4.22 -2.34 -19.30
N TRP A 99 -5.10 -3.15 -18.69
CA TRP A 99 -4.81 -4.55 -18.38
C TRP A 99 -5.57 -5.59 -19.22
N GLY A 100 -6.52 -5.16 -20.06
CA GLY A 100 -7.38 -6.06 -20.84
C GLY A 100 -6.81 -6.49 -22.19
N HIS A 101 -5.51 -6.27 -22.40
CA HIS A 101 -4.84 -6.70 -23.62
C HIS A 101 -4.82 -8.25 -23.69
N PRO A 102 -5.17 -8.85 -24.84
CA PRO A 102 -5.34 -10.30 -24.98
C PRO A 102 -4.08 -11.13 -24.72
N GLU A 103 -2.90 -10.50 -24.72
CA GLU A 103 -1.64 -11.15 -24.35
C GLU A 103 -1.45 -11.35 -22.82
N TRP A 104 -2.37 -10.82 -22.00
CA TRP A 104 -2.35 -10.89 -20.53
C TRP A 104 -3.62 -11.50 -19.92
N LEU A 105 -4.51 -12.07 -20.74
CA LEU A 105 -5.77 -12.74 -20.35
C LEU A 105 -5.69 -14.26 -20.57
#